data_AF-A0A8H7PE57-F1
#
_entry.id   AF-A0A8H7PE57-F1
#
_cell.length_a   1.000
_cell.length_b   1.000
_cell.length_c   1.000
_cell.angle_alpha   90.00
_cell.angle_beta   90.00
_cell.angle_gamma   90.00
#
_symmetry.space_group_name_H-M   'P 1'
#
loop_
_entity.id
_entity.type
_entity.pdbx_description
1 polymer ?
#
loop_
_entity_poly.entity_id
_entity_poly.type
_entity_poly.pdbx_seq_one_letter_code
_entity_poly.pdbx_strand_id
1 'polypeptide(L)'
;MFQYCTQCRWMLRSAWMAQELLTTFESTIGEVALMPGKSGVFRVMVNDVLIWDRKEMQAFPDIKQLKQLVRDVIDPSKSLGHSDRKDTKNVAELKQNDHNSASASSDPKECLTCVE
;
A
#
# COMPACT_ATOMS: atom_id res chain seq x y z
N MET A 1 -11.56 -0.16 5.05
CA MET A 1 -12.21 0.22 3.77
C MET A 1 -11.14 0.52 2.72
N PHE A 2 -11.31 0.02 1.50
CA PHE A 2 -10.50 0.41 0.33
C PHE A 2 -11.35 1.26 -0.61
N GLN A 3 -10.91 2.46 -0.93
CA GLN A 3 -11.46 3.24 -2.05
C GLN A 3 -10.57 3.04 -3.27
N TYR A 4 -11.13 2.64 -4.41
CA TYR A 4 -10.34 2.29 -5.60
C TYR A 4 -10.92 2.85 -6.90
N CYS A 5 -10.06 3.27 -7.81
CA CYS A 5 -10.47 3.71 -9.14
C CYS A 5 -10.96 2.51 -9.99
N THR A 6 -12.22 2.58 -10.45
CA THR A 6 -12.82 1.55 -11.31
C THR A 6 -12.24 1.54 -12.72
N GLN A 7 -11.99 2.73 -13.29
CA GLN A 7 -11.42 2.90 -14.64
C GLN A 7 -10.00 2.35 -14.74
N CYS A 8 -9.20 2.47 -13.66
CA CYS A 8 -7.84 1.93 -13.62
C CYS A 8 -7.77 0.42 -13.37
N ARG A 9 -8.92 -0.27 -13.26
CA ARG A 9 -9.02 -1.72 -13.01
C ARG A 9 -8.35 -2.17 -11.70
N TRP A 10 -8.33 -1.33 -10.66
CA TRP A 10 -7.70 -1.65 -9.37
C TRP A 10 -8.59 -2.42 -8.39
N MET A 11 -9.80 -2.82 -8.82
CA MET A 11 -10.69 -3.66 -8.01
C MET A 11 -9.99 -4.95 -7.56
N LEU A 12 -9.32 -5.67 -8.47
CA LEU A 12 -8.68 -6.96 -8.15
C LEU A 12 -7.57 -6.81 -7.10
N ARG A 13 -6.75 -5.76 -7.22
CA ARG A 13 -5.72 -5.45 -6.22
C ARG A 13 -6.35 -5.18 -4.85
N SER A 14 -7.42 -4.38 -4.82
CA SER A 14 -8.13 -4.03 -3.58
C SER A 14 -8.77 -5.26 -2.95
N ALA A 15 -9.40 -6.12 -3.75
CA ALA A 15 -10.04 -7.35 -3.30
C ALA A 15 -9.02 -8.38 -2.77
N TRP A 16 -7.86 -8.51 -3.43
CA TRP A 16 -6.78 -9.37 -2.93
C TRP A 16 -6.23 -8.85 -1.60
N MET A 17 -5.94 -7.55 -1.49
CA MET A 17 -5.47 -6.96 -0.22
C MET A 17 -6.51 -7.11 0.90
N ALA A 18 -7.81 -6.98 0.58
CA ALA A 18 -8.88 -7.22 1.53
C ALA A 18 -8.90 -8.67 2.04
N GLN A 19 -8.76 -9.65 1.15
CA GLN A 19 -8.67 -11.07 1.52
C GLN A 19 -7.46 -11.32 2.42
N GLU A 20 -6.29 -10.79 2.07
CA GLU A 20 -5.08 -10.92 2.88
C GLU A 20 -5.26 -10.37 4.30
N LEU A 21 -5.97 -9.26 4.46
CA LEU A 21 -6.28 -8.70 5.77
C LEU A 21 -7.26 -9.57 6.54
N LEU A 22 -8.35 -10.02 5.90
CA LEU A 22 -9.33 -10.90 6.53
C LEU A 22 -8.70 -12.21 7.01
N THR A 23 -7.81 -12.82 6.23
CA THR A 23 -7.09 -14.04 6.62
C THR A 23 -6.03 -13.79 7.71
N THR A 24 -5.45 -12.59 7.78
CA THR A 24 -4.42 -12.28 8.81
C THR A 24 -5.05 -11.93 10.15
N PHE A 25 -6.23 -11.31 10.13
CA PHE A 25 -6.91 -10.76 11.29
C PHE A 25 -8.30 -11.38 11.49
N GLU A 26 -8.45 -12.68 11.22
CA GLU A 26 -9.74 -13.40 11.19
C GLU A 26 -10.64 -13.15 12.41
N SER A 27 -10.06 -13.02 13.60
CA SER A 27 -10.79 -12.79 14.85
C SER A 27 -10.93 -11.32 15.26
N THR A 28 -10.28 -10.40 14.53
CA THR A 28 -10.19 -8.97 14.90
C THR A 28 -10.93 -8.09 13.91
N ILE A 29 -10.85 -8.39 12.61
CA ILE A 29 -11.54 -7.63 11.55
C ILE A 29 -12.88 -8.30 11.26
N GLY A 30 -13.98 -7.60 11.55
CA GLY A 30 -15.33 -8.08 11.23
C GLY A 30 -15.71 -7.92 9.75
N GLU A 31 -15.20 -6.89 9.09
CA GLU A 31 -15.51 -6.61 7.69
C GLU A 31 -14.42 -5.79 6.98
N VAL A 32 -14.41 -5.88 5.66
CA VAL A 32 -13.64 -4.97 4.79
C VAL A 32 -14.53 -4.51 3.65
N ALA A 33 -14.83 -3.22 3.60
CA ALA A 33 -15.57 -2.62 2.50
C ALA A 33 -14.67 -2.26 1.30
N LEU A 34 -15.14 -2.57 0.09
CA LEU A 34 -14.57 -2.12 -1.19
C LEU A 34 -15.46 -1.02 -1.78
N MET A 35 -14.95 0.20 -1.85
CA MET A 35 -15.65 1.39 -2.30
C MET A 35 -15.17 1.81 -3.71
N PRO A 36 -16.03 1.75 -4.74
CA PRO A 36 -15.72 2.30 -6.06
C PRO A 36 -15.44 3.80 -5.99
N GLY A 37 -14.46 4.26 -6.77
CA GLY A 37 -14.08 5.66 -6.92
C GLY A 37 -13.60 5.96 -8.34
N LYS A 38 -13.18 7.21 -8.56
CA LYS A 38 -12.73 7.74 -9.86
C LYS A 38 -11.35 8.41 -9.74
N SER A 39 -10.82 8.88 -10.87
CA SER A 39 -9.66 9.79 -10.91
C SER A 39 -8.39 9.24 -10.25
N GLY A 40 -8.10 7.96 -10.48
CA GLY A 40 -6.87 7.33 -10.00
C GLY A 40 -6.77 7.24 -8.47
N VAL A 41 -7.90 7.29 -7.75
CA VAL A 41 -7.93 7.13 -6.29
C VAL A 41 -7.55 5.71 -5.88
N PHE A 42 -6.68 5.60 -4.88
CA PHE A 42 -6.47 4.39 -4.11
C PHE A 42 -6.17 4.78 -2.67
N ARG A 43 -7.12 4.55 -1.77
CA ARG A 43 -7.01 4.88 -0.35
C ARG A 43 -7.38 3.70 0.52
N VAL A 44 -6.69 3.56 1.64
CA VAL A 44 -7.02 2.57 2.66
C VAL A 44 -7.28 3.28 3.98
N MET A 45 -8.44 3.00 4.57
CA MET A 45 -8.84 3.51 5.88
C MET A 45 -9.16 2.37 6.84
N VAL A 46 -8.84 2.57 8.11
CA VAL A 46 -9.15 1.67 9.23
C VAL A 46 -9.81 2.50 10.32
N ASN A 47 -11.06 2.19 10.69
CA ASN A 47 -11.83 2.95 11.70
C ASN A 47 -11.74 4.48 11.49
N ASP A 48 -12.02 4.94 10.27
CA ASP A 48 -11.92 6.34 9.83
C ASP A 48 -10.51 6.97 9.85
N VAL A 49 -9.47 6.21 10.19
CA VAL A 49 -8.08 6.63 10.08
C VAL A 49 -7.54 6.28 8.70
N LEU A 50 -7.08 7.29 7.95
CA LEU A 50 -6.37 7.11 6.69
C LEU A 50 -4.98 6.52 6.96
N ILE A 51 -4.75 5.28 6.53
CA ILE A 51 -3.45 4.60 6.69
C ILE A 51 -2.63 4.57 5.40
N TRP A 52 -3.27 4.81 4.25
CA TRP A 52 -2.59 4.89 2.97
C TRP A 52 -3.36 5.76 1.98
N ASP A 53 -2.66 6.69 1.33
CA ASP A 53 -3.11 7.36 0.10
C ASP A 53 -2.06 7.19 -0.99
N ARG A 54 -2.45 6.54 -2.10
CA ARG A 54 -1.55 6.36 -3.26
C ARG A 54 -1.05 7.68 -3.82
N LYS A 55 -1.86 8.76 -3.79
CA LYS A 55 -1.45 10.07 -4.32
C LYS A 55 -0.33 10.68 -3.48
N GLU A 56 -0.34 10.46 -2.17
CA GLU A 56 0.71 10.95 -1.27
C GLU A 56 1.96 10.07 -1.35
N MET A 57 1.77 8.74 -1.33
CA MET A 57 2.88 7.78 -1.34
C MET A 57 3.46 7.52 -2.74
N GLN A 58 2.79 7.99 -3.80
CA GLN A 58 3.10 7.71 -5.21
C GLN A 58 3.25 6.20 -5.53
N ALA A 59 2.67 5.33 -4.70
CA ALA A 59 2.81 3.88 -4.78
C ALA A 59 1.58 3.17 -4.17
N PHE A 60 1.45 1.88 -4.47
CA PHE A 60 0.59 0.97 -3.71
C PHE A 60 1.37 0.43 -2.51
N PRO A 61 0.71 0.11 -1.40
CA PRO A 61 1.39 -0.55 -0.29
C PRO A 61 1.79 -1.97 -0.72
N ASP A 62 2.95 -2.42 -0.24
CA ASP A 62 3.22 -3.86 -0.18
C ASP A 62 2.27 -4.50 0.84
N ILE A 63 1.90 -5.76 0.65
CA ILE A 63 0.99 -6.43 1.58
C ILE A 63 1.55 -6.55 3.00
N LYS A 64 2.85 -6.74 3.15
CA LYS A 64 3.52 -6.75 4.45
C LYS A 64 3.37 -5.42 5.16
N GLN A 65 3.65 -4.32 4.46
CA GLN A 65 3.50 -2.97 4.97
C GLN A 65 2.05 -2.68 5.34
N LEU A 66 1.11 -3.09 4.50
CA LEU A 66 -0.31 -2.91 4.77
C LEU A 66 -0.76 -3.64 6.03
N LYS A 67 -0.34 -4.90 6.22
CA LYS A 67 -0.64 -5.67 7.44
C LYS A 67 -0.08 -4.99 8.69
N GLN A 68 1.14 -4.46 8.62
CA GLN A 68 1.74 -3.71 9.72
C GLN A 68 0.94 -2.44 10.05
N LEU A 69 0.63 -1.60 9.04
CA LEU A 69 -0.14 -0.37 9.24
C LEU A 69 -1.53 -0.64 9.85
N VAL A 70 -2.20 -1.70 9.40
CA VAL A 70 -3.50 -2.10 9.96
C VAL A 70 -3.34 -2.56 11.42
N ARG A 71 -2.35 -3.41 11.71
CA ARG A 71 -2.04 -3.89 13.08
C ARG A 71 -1.77 -2.74 14.03
N ASP A 72 -0.99 -1.75 13.60
CA ASP A 72 -0.64 -0.60 14.44
C ASP A 72 -1.85 0.27 14.80
N VAL A 73 -2.97 0.16 14.06
CA VAL A 73 -4.23 0.84 14.38
C VAL A 73 -5.17 -0.01 15.24
N ILE A 74 -5.28 -1.33 14.97
CA ILE A 74 -6.30 -2.19 15.61
C ILE A 74 -5.80 -2.99 16.81
N ASP A 75 -4.54 -3.42 16.79
CA ASP A 75 -3.91 -4.20 17.85
C ASP A 75 -2.38 -4.08 17.78
N PRO A 76 -1.81 -2.98 18.31
CA PRO A 76 -0.37 -2.72 18.26
C PRO A 76 0.49 -3.82 18.90
N SER A 77 -0.10 -4.63 19.79
CA SER A 77 0.60 -5.67 20.55
C SER A 77 0.71 -7.00 19.81
N LYS A 78 -0.12 -7.22 18.78
CA LYS A 78 -0.14 -8.46 18.00
C LYS A 78 1.13 -8.63 17.18
N SER A 79 1.82 -9.75 17.33
CA SER A 79 2.91 -10.11 16.41
C SER A 79 2.35 -10.61 15.08
N LEU A 80 2.96 -10.17 13.97
CA LEU A 80 2.66 -10.64 12.61
C LEU A 80 3.73 -11.64 12.11
N GLY A 81 4.59 -12.13 13.00
CA GLY A 81 5.63 -13.10 12.68
C GLY A 81 6.60 -12.61 11.60
N HIS A 82 6.62 -13.29 10.45
CA HIS A 82 7.50 -12.95 9.32
C HIS A 82 7.27 -11.54 8.78
N SER A 83 6.04 -11.02 8.90
CA SER A 83 5.74 -9.66 8.47
C SER A 83 6.38 -8.59 9.35
N ASP A 84 6.80 -8.88 10.59
CA ASP A 84 7.49 -7.90 11.45
C ASP A 84 9.00 -7.83 11.22
N ARG A 85 9.57 -8.81 10.52
CA ARG A 85 11.02 -8.84 10.28
C ARG A 85 11.39 -7.77 9.26
N LYS A 86 12.42 -6.97 9.52
CA LYS A 86 13.00 -6.11 8.49
C LYS A 86 13.64 -6.98 7.41
N ASP A 87 13.32 -6.74 6.15
CA ASP A 87 13.96 -7.46 5.04
C ASP A 87 15.41 -7.01 4.94
N THR A 88 16.33 -7.81 5.48
CA THR A 88 17.77 -7.54 5.46
C THR A 88 18.40 -7.62 4.07
N LYS A 89 17.62 -7.94 3.02
CA LYS A 89 18.13 -8.23 1.68
C LYS A 89 18.68 -7.00 0.93
N ASN A 90 18.28 -5.77 1.28
CA ASN A 90 18.73 -4.55 0.58
C ASN A 90 20.01 -3.91 1.15
N VAL A 91 20.51 -4.32 2.32
CA VAL A 91 21.69 -3.66 2.93
C VAL A 91 23.00 -4.08 2.24
N ALA A 92 23.02 -5.21 1.54
CA ALA A 92 24.21 -5.71 0.85
C ALA A 92 24.43 -5.05 -0.53
N GLU A 93 23.37 -4.68 -1.26
CA GLU A 93 23.48 -4.08 -2.61
C GLU A 93 23.81 -2.57 -2.58
N LEU A 94 23.52 -1.87 -1.47
CA LEU A 94 23.80 -0.44 -1.32
C LEU A 94 25.28 -0.09 -1.11
N LYS A 95 26.17 -1.09 -0.89
CA LYS A 95 27.60 -0.84 -0.66
C LYS A 95 28.48 -0.84 -1.93
N GLN A 96 27.89 -1.01 -3.12
CA GLN A 96 28.66 -1.13 -4.37
C GLN A 96 28.49 0.04 -5.36
N ASN A 97 27.68 1.06 -5.04
CA ASN A 97 27.35 2.13 -5.99
C ASN A 97 28.06 3.48 -5.74
N ASP A 98 29.19 3.51 -5.02
CA ASP A 98 29.94 4.75 -4.78
C ASP A 98 30.78 5.25 -5.97
N HIS A 99 30.63 4.72 -7.18
CA HIS A 99 31.36 5.18 -8.38
C HIS A 99 30.43 5.34 -9.60
N ASN A 100 29.62 6.41 -9.62
CA ASN A 100 29.56 7.31 -10.78
C ASN A 100 28.52 8.42 -10.57
N SER A 101 29.02 9.66 -10.52
CA SER A 101 28.27 10.88 -10.73
C SER A 101 27.86 11.02 -12.20
N ALA A 102 26.60 11.38 -12.49
CA ALA A 102 26.26 12.65 -13.13
C ALA A 102 24.81 12.71 -13.67
N SER A 103 24.24 13.91 -13.45
CA SER A 103 23.27 14.65 -14.26
C SER A 103 21.76 14.38 -14.12
N ALA A 104 21.07 15.50 -13.96
CA ALA A 104 19.66 15.71 -13.75
C ALA A 104 18.84 15.62 -15.04
N SER A 105 17.55 15.32 -14.90
CA SER A 105 16.51 16.10 -15.58
C SER A 105 15.16 15.92 -14.91
N SER A 106 14.54 17.07 -14.65
CA SER A 106 13.19 17.31 -14.18
C SER A 106 12.17 17.05 -15.31
N ASP A 107 11.06 16.39 -14.99
CA ASP A 107 9.70 16.83 -15.36
C ASP A 107 8.63 15.87 -14.81
N PRO A 108 7.54 16.39 -14.19
CA PRO A 108 6.48 15.55 -13.63
C PRO A 108 5.55 15.04 -14.75
N LYS A 109 5.60 13.72 -15.01
CA LYS A 109 4.70 13.07 -15.98
C LYS A 109 3.28 12.99 -15.43
N GLU A 110 2.42 13.82 -16.00
CA GLU A 110 0.97 13.78 -15.85
C GLU A 110 0.41 12.38 -16.22
N CYS A 111 -0.56 11.88 -15.45
CA CYS A 111 -1.09 10.53 -15.60
C CYS A 111 -2.08 10.48 -16.78
N LEU A 112 -1.58 10.14 -17.98
CA LEU A 112 -2.30 10.13 -19.27
C LEU A 112 -3.47 9.13 -19.42
N THR A 113 -3.89 8.42 -18.37
CA THR A 113 -4.89 7.33 -18.50
C THR A 113 -6.21 7.58 -17.76
N CYS A 114 -6.49 8.82 -17.36
CA CYS A 114 -7.80 9.21 -16.82
C CYS A 114 -8.58 10.11 -17.79
N VAL A 115 -8.91 9.60 -18.98
CA VAL A 115 -9.92 10.22 -19.86
C VAL A 115 -11.21 9.40 -19.76
N GLU A 116 -12.24 10.10 -19.32
CA GLU A 116 -13.71 9.85 -19.23
C GLU A 116 -14.25 8.40 -19.25
#